data_AF-A0A914V5J7-F1
#
_entry.id   AF-A0A914V5J7-F1
#
_cell.length_a   1.000
_cell.length_b   1.000
_cell.length_c   1.000
_cell.angle_alpha   90.00
_cell.angle_beta   90.00
_cell.angle_gamma   90.00
#
_symmetry.space_group_name_H-M   'P 1'
#
loop_
_entity.id
_entity.type
_entity.pdbx_description
1 polymer ?
#
loop_
_entity_poly.entity_id
_entity_poly.type
_entity_poly.pdbx_seq_one_letter_code
_entity_poly.pdbx_strand_id
1 'polypeptide(L)'
;ADGPSRMRTYTMKQMELMQKAKKKSELRSIPWKTPPAELLRAVPPPFDQLPIVKPTTYESVTSQLVAESPLLIENPFLEYAKFEAARTDRMPSQSFLIFYPMSDEPSPIRVLVRSTARVADLIGLCCFKYAYVGRKPPLK
;
A
#
# COMPACT_ATOMS: atom_id res chain seq x y z
N ALA A 1 -31.44 -45.17 7.50
CA ALA A 1 -30.64 -45.55 8.67
C ALA A 1 -29.60 -44.47 8.88
N ASP A 2 -30.00 -43.35 9.48
CA ASP A 2 -29.15 -42.18 9.64
C ASP A 2 -28.59 -42.19 11.06
N GLY A 3 -27.32 -42.58 11.17
CA GLY A 3 -26.58 -42.57 12.43
C GLY A 3 -26.32 -41.14 12.91
N PRO A 4 -26.18 -40.91 14.24
CA PRO A 4 -25.98 -39.57 14.76
C PRO A 4 -24.65 -39.01 14.27
N SER A 5 -24.71 -37.88 13.56
CA SER A 5 -23.54 -37.11 13.15
C SER A 5 -22.75 -36.71 14.38
N ARG A 6 -21.65 -37.42 14.65
CA ARG A 6 -20.76 -37.14 15.78
C ARG A 6 -20.30 -35.68 15.67
N MET A 7 -20.73 -34.84 16.61
CA MET A 7 -20.16 -33.51 16.78
C MET A 7 -18.64 -33.66 16.95
N ARG A 8 -17.89 -33.17 15.97
CA ARG A 8 -16.43 -33.12 16.07
C ARG A 8 -16.06 -32.27 17.28
N THR A 9 -15.32 -32.87 18.21
CA THR A 9 -14.81 -32.18 19.40
C THR A 9 -13.92 -31.02 18.98
N TYR A 10 -13.89 -29.98 19.81
CA TYR A 10 -13.10 -28.77 19.58
C TYR A 10 -11.62 -29.08 19.26
N THR A 11 -11.05 -30.07 19.94
CA THR A 11 -9.68 -30.57 19.72
C THR A 11 -9.46 -31.15 18.32
N MET A 12 -10.44 -31.88 17.79
CA MET A 12 -10.35 -32.47 16.45
C MET A 12 -10.35 -31.38 15.36
N LYS A 13 -11.15 -30.33 15.53
CA LYS A 13 -11.16 -29.16 14.62
C LYS A 13 -9.84 -28.39 14.67
N GLN A 14 -9.28 -28.19 15.87
CA GLN A 14 -7.96 -27.54 16.05
C GLN A 14 -6.84 -28.33 15.37
N MET A 15 -6.87 -29.66 15.48
CA MET A 15 -5.91 -30.54 14.82
C MET A 15 -5.98 -30.46 13.29
N GLU A 16 -7.18 -30.43 12.70
CA GLU A 16 -7.35 -30.28 11.25
C GLU A 16 -6.83 -28.91 10.75
N LEU A 17 -7.05 -27.84 11.51
CA LEU A 17 -6.54 -26.51 11.19
C LEU A 17 -5.01 -26.49 11.20
N MET A 18 -4.39 -27.06 12.24
CA MET A 18 -2.93 -27.18 12.32
C MET A 18 -2.35 -28.04 11.19
N GLN A 19 -3.01 -29.13 10.82
CA GLN A 19 -2.56 -29.99 9.71
C GLN A 19 -2.68 -29.28 8.36
N LYS A 20 -3.71 -28.47 8.13
CA LYS A 20 -3.84 -27.63 6.92
C LYS A 20 -2.77 -26.54 6.87
N ALA A 21 -2.45 -25.91 8.01
CA ALA A 21 -1.38 -24.91 8.09
C ALA A 21 0.02 -25.54 7.89
N LYS A 22 0.20 -26.80 8.27
CA LYS A 22 1.43 -27.58 8.04
C LYS A 22 1.54 -28.16 6.62
N LYS A 23 0.51 -28.08 5.78
CA LYS A 23 0.64 -28.45 4.37
C LYS A 23 1.73 -27.58 3.76
N LYS A 24 2.74 -28.24 3.20
CA LYS A 24 4.02 -27.68 2.79
C LYS A 24 3.82 -26.42 1.96
N SER A 25 4.27 -25.28 2.48
CA SER A 25 4.54 -24.09 1.67
C SER A 25 5.67 -24.40 0.70
N GLU A 26 5.63 -23.86 -0.52
CA GLU A 26 6.73 -23.95 -1.51
C GLU A 26 8.01 -23.19 -1.09
N LEU A 27 7.99 -22.59 0.11
CA LEU A 27 9.11 -21.86 0.69
C LEU A 27 10.26 -22.81 1.04
N ARG A 28 11.41 -22.55 0.44
CA ARG A 28 12.67 -23.20 0.81
C ARG A 28 13.26 -22.47 2.00
N SER A 29 13.29 -23.13 3.15
CA SER A 29 14.10 -22.65 4.29
C SER A 29 15.56 -23.03 4.05
N ILE A 30 16.44 -22.04 4.01
CA ILE A 30 17.89 -22.25 3.89
C ILE A 30 18.47 -22.01 5.28
N PRO A 31 18.71 -23.06 6.08
CA PRO A 31 19.29 -22.89 7.41
C PRO A 31 20.74 -22.44 7.28
N TRP A 32 21.14 -21.51 8.15
CA TRP A 32 22.54 -21.12 8.27
C TRP A 32 23.38 -22.32 8.71
N LYS A 33 24.47 -22.60 8.00
CA LYS A 33 25.41 -23.67 8.34
C LYS A 33 26.78 -23.06 8.58
N THR A 34 27.41 -23.43 9.68
CA THR A 34 28.79 -23.03 9.97
C THR A 34 29.72 -23.71 8.95
N PRO A 35 30.55 -22.96 8.20
CA PRO A 35 31.45 -23.55 7.24
C PRO A 35 32.52 -24.40 7.96
N PRO A 36 32.88 -25.59 7.43
CA PRO A 36 33.98 -26.38 7.96
C PRO A 36 35.31 -25.60 7.94
N ALA A 37 36.15 -25.81 8.96
CA ALA A 37 37.39 -25.05 9.18
C ALA A 37 38.38 -25.09 8.01
N GLU A 38 38.28 -26.09 7.13
CA GLU A 38 39.09 -26.22 5.91
C GLU A 38 38.75 -25.16 4.86
N LEU A 39 37.48 -24.76 4.74
CA LEU A 39 37.01 -23.70 3.83
C LEU A 39 37.36 -22.28 4.31
N LEU A 40 37.69 -22.13 5.60
CA LEU A 40 38.16 -20.85 6.16
C LEU A 40 39.67 -20.63 5.93
N ARG A 41 40.43 -21.68 5.59
CA ARG A 41 41.88 -21.59 5.34
C ARG A 41 42.20 -21.23 3.88
N ALA A 42 41.39 -21.70 2.94
CA ALA A 42 41.41 -21.24 1.56
C ALA A 42 40.50 -20.01 1.47
N VAL A 43 41.07 -18.81 1.58
CA VAL A 43 40.34 -17.54 1.42
C VAL A 43 40.57 -17.02 0.01
N PRO A 44 39.84 -17.47 -1.04
CA PRO A 44 39.61 -16.58 -2.16
C PRO A 44 38.79 -15.38 -1.64
N PRO A 45 38.99 -14.17 -2.20
CA PRO A 45 38.18 -13.01 -1.82
C PRO A 45 36.70 -13.38 -1.96
N PRO A 46 35.87 -13.12 -0.94
CA PRO A 46 34.53 -13.71 -0.84
C PRO A 46 33.58 -13.26 -1.95
N PHE A 47 33.90 -12.17 -2.64
CA PHE A 47 33.21 -11.69 -3.83
C PHE A 47 34.21 -10.88 -4.65
N ASP A 48 34.25 -11.08 -5.96
CA ASP A 48 35.02 -10.22 -6.84
C ASP A 48 34.49 -8.79 -6.68
N GLN A 49 35.36 -7.89 -6.20
CA GLN A 49 35.03 -6.47 -6.13
C GLN A 49 35.01 -5.96 -7.57
N LEU A 50 33.84 -5.99 -8.19
CA LEU A 50 33.65 -5.36 -9.48
C LEU A 50 33.95 -3.87 -9.33
N PRO A 51 34.78 -3.28 -10.21
CA PRO A 51 35.09 -1.86 -10.14
C PRO A 51 33.80 -1.07 -10.22
N ILE A 52 33.62 -0.11 -9.30
CA ILE A 52 32.47 0.80 -9.29
C ILE A 52 32.66 1.75 -10.48
N VAL A 53 32.08 1.40 -11.63
CA VAL A 53 32.01 2.29 -12.78
C VAL A 53 31.01 3.40 -12.43
N LYS A 54 31.52 4.62 -12.22
CA LYS A 54 30.65 5.79 -12.07
C LYS A 54 29.92 6.01 -13.39
N PRO A 55 28.59 5.95 -13.42
CA PRO A 55 27.87 6.13 -14.67
C PRO A 55 28.04 7.56 -15.18
N THR A 56 28.53 7.67 -16.42
CA THR A 56 28.57 8.92 -17.18
C THR A 56 27.16 9.19 -17.69
N THR A 57 26.35 9.89 -16.88
CA THR A 57 25.04 10.46 -17.23
C THR A 57 24.06 9.50 -17.92
N TYR A 58 23.14 8.92 -17.13
CA TYR A 58 21.87 8.43 -17.62
C TYR A 58 20.74 9.21 -16.95
N GLU A 59 19.72 9.60 -17.72
CA GLU A 59 18.46 9.98 -17.12
C GLU A 59 17.89 8.74 -16.42
N SER A 60 17.62 8.87 -15.13
CA SER A 60 17.01 7.78 -14.38
C SER A 60 15.61 7.50 -14.94
N VAL A 61 15.19 6.24 -14.92
CA VAL A 61 13.79 5.87 -15.24
C VAL A 61 12.80 6.69 -14.40
N THR A 62 13.18 7.05 -13.17
CA THR A 62 12.42 7.99 -12.33
C THR A 62 12.32 9.40 -12.90
N SER A 63 13.39 9.93 -13.50
CA SER A 63 13.37 11.26 -14.16
C SER A 63 12.43 11.27 -15.37
N GLN A 64 12.43 10.19 -16.15
CA GLN A 64 11.53 10.04 -17.29
C GLN A 64 10.07 9.97 -16.85
N LEU A 65 9.77 9.15 -15.84
CA LEU A 65 8.41 9.02 -15.29
C LEU A 65 7.89 10.33 -14.67
N VAL A 66 8.77 11.15 -14.08
CA VAL A 66 8.40 12.48 -13.57
C VAL A 66 8.05 13.41 -14.72
N ALA A 67 8.87 13.45 -15.78
CA ALA A 67 8.63 14.28 -16.96
C ALA A 67 7.35 13.88 -17.72
N GLU A 68 7.06 12.58 -17.80
CA GLU A 68 5.85 12.05 -18.44
C GLU A 68 4.60 12.19 -17.57
N SER A 69 4.72 12.52 -16.28
CA SER A 69 3.57 12.60 -15.39
C SER A 69 2.82 13.93 -15.56
N PRO A 70 1.59 13.94 -16.12
CA PRO A 70 0.77 15.14 -16.18
C PRO A 70 0.16 15.52 -14.82
N LEU A 71 0.56 14.82 -13.74
CA LEU A 71 -0.08 14.87 -12.42
C LEU A 71 0.48 15.95 -11.49
N LEU A 72 1.51 16.69 -11.92
CA LEU A 72 1.91 17.96 -11.29
C LEU A 72 1.06 19.12 -11.83
N ILE A 73 -0.26 18.91 -11.93
CA ILE A 73 -1.17 20.05 -11.84
C ILE A 73 -1.05 20.48 -10.38
N GLU A 74 -0.46 21.65 -10.14
CA GLU A 74 -0.44 22.29 -8.83
C GLU A 74 -1.89 22.57 -8.42
N ASN A 75 -2.53 21.55 -7.83
CA ASN A 75 -3.88 21.66 -7.33
C ASN A 75 -3.82 22.68 -6.18
N PRO A 76 -4.53 23.82 -6.26
CA PRO A 76 -4.47 24.85 -5.23
C PRO A 76 -4.89 24.33 -3.85
N PHE A 77 -5.61 23.20 -3.81
CA PHE A 77 -6.07 22.54 -2.60
C PHE A 77 -5.14 21.41 -2.11
N LEU A 78 -3.91 21.28 -2.65
CA LEU A 78 -2.97 20.22 -2.29
C LEU A 78 -2.67 20.16 -0.79
N GLU A 79 -2.69 21.31 -0.10
CA GLU A 79 -2.47 21.37 1.35
C GLU A 79 -3.47 20.56 2.18
N TYR A 80 -4.67 20.31 1.63
CA TYR A 80 -5.74 19.57 2.30
C TYR A 80 -5.63 18.06 2.10
N ALA A 81 -4.82 17.59 1.14
CA ALA A 81 -4.60 16.16 0.89
C ALA A 81 -4.06 15.43 2.14
N LYS A 82 -3.32 16.13 3.00
CA LYS A 82 -2.80 15.59 4.27
C LYS A 82 -3.87 15.12 5.25
N PHE A 83 -5.10 15.62 5.13
CA PHE A 83 -6.23 15.25 6.00
C PHE A 83 -7.00 14.03 5.50
N GLU A 84 -6.67 13.54 4.31
CA GLU A 84 -7.23 12.30 3.80
C GLU A 84 -6.78 11.13 4.67
N ALA A 85 -7.75 10.37 5.18
CA ALA A 85 -7.47 9.17 5.96
C ALA A 85 -7.25 7.97 5.03
N ALA A 86 -6.25 8.03 4.14
CA ALA A 86 -5.98 6.96 3.21
C ALA A 86 -5.36 5.73 3.91
N ARG A 87 -6.21 4.72 4.23
CA ARG A 87 -5.97 3.28 4.54
C ARG A 87 -4.89 2.85 5.55
N THR A 88 -3.98 3.71 5.95
CA THR A 88 -2.98 3.49 6.98
C THR A 88 -3.17 4.57 8.03
N ASP A 89 -3.80 4.20 9.14
CA ASP A 89 -3.43 4.61 10.50
C ASP A 89 -4.56 4.22 11.45
N ARG A 90 -4.19 3.84 12.68
CA ARG A 90 -5.10 3.47 13.78
C ARG A 90 -5.98 4.63 14.26
N MET A 91 -6.10 5.70 13.47
CA MET A 91 -6.79 6.92 13.81
C MET A 91 -8.25 6.82 13.40
N PRO A 92 -9.21 7.30 14.22
CA PRO A 92 -10.61 7.25 13.86
C PRO A 92 -10.87 8.10 12.61
N SER A 93 -11.60 7.55 11.65
CA SER A 93 -11.93 8.21 10.38
C SER A 93 -13.44 8.29 10.17
N GLN A 94 -13.90 9.35 9.52
CA GLN A 94 -15.29 9.54 9.12
C GLN A 94 -15.39 9.55 7.59
N SER A 95 -16.41 8.89 7.05
CA SER A 95 -16.68 8.84 5.61
C SER A 95 -17.91 9.65 5.24
N PHE A 96 -17.78 10.51 4.24
CA PHE A 96 -18.86 11.32 3.71
C PHE A 96 -19.07 11.04 2.22
N LEU A 97 -20.33 11.06 1.79
CA LEU A 97 -20.70 11.09 0.38
C LEU A 97 -21.10 12.51 0.04
N ILE A 98 -20.30 13.17 -0.80
CA ILE A 98 -20.46 14.58 -1.12
C ILE A 98 -21.06 14.70 -2.52
N PHE A 99 -22.21 15.35 -2.60
CA PHE A 99 -22.89 15.68 -3.85
C PHE A 99 -22.61 17.14 -4.19
N TYR A 100 -22.14 17.38 -5.42
CA TYR A 100 -21.85 18.72 -5.91
C TYR A 100 -23.00 19.17 -6.82
N PRO A 101 -23.84 20.12 -6.40
CA PRO A 101 -24.99 20.55 -7.20
C PRO A 101 -24.60 21.27 -8.48
N MET A 102 -23.39 21.85 -8.53
CA MET A 102 -22.85 22.55 -9.69
C MET A 102 -22.13 21.63 -10.67
N SER A 103 -21.98 20.35 -10.34
CA SER A 103 -21.25 19.37 -11.17
C SER A 103 -22.15 18.84 -12.28
N ASP A 104 -21.65 18.81 -13.51
CA ASP A 104 -22.36 18.17 -14.64
C ASP A 104 -22.54 16.66 -14.40
N GLU A 105 -21.69 16.06 -13.57
CA GLU A 105 -21.83 14.67 -13.12
C GLU A 105 -22.55 14.58 -11.76
N PRO A 106 -23.70 13.89 -11.68
CA PRO A 106 -24.48 13.76 -10.44
C PRO A 106 -23.90 12.71 -9.46
N SER A 107 -22.81 12.04 -9.82
CA SER A 107 -22.22 10.99 -8.98
C SER A 107 -21.61 11.59 -7.71
N PRO A 108 -21.82 11.02 -6.52
CA PRO A 108 -21.19 11.53 -5.31
C PRO A 108 -19.68 11.22 -5.29
N ILE A 109 -18.89 12.10 -4.69
CA ILE A 109 -17.50 11.80 -4.35
C ILE A 109 -17.46 11.30 -2.91
N ARG A 110 -16.88 10.11 -2.71
CA ARG A 110 -16.62 9.59 -1.38
C ARG A 110 -15.35 10.22 -0.81
N VAL A 111 -15.47 10.89 0.33
CA VAL A 111 -14.36 11.55 1.03
C VAL A 111 -14.18 10.88 2.39
N LEU A 112 -12.95 10.49 2.70
CA LEU A 112 -12.60 9.85 3.97
C LEU A 112 -11.64 10.75 4.74
N VAL A 113 -12.07 11.23 5.91
CA VAL A 113 -11.39 12.28 6.67
C VAL A 113 -11.03 11.80 8.06
N ARG A 114 -9.89 12.26 8.58
CA ARG A 114 -9.52 12.02 9.99
C ARG A 114 -10.52 12.72 10.92
N SER A 115 -10.94 12.04 11.99
CA SER A 115 -11.86 12.57 13.01
C SER A 115 -11.35 13.83 13.73
N THR A 116 -10.05 14.09 13.69
CA THR A 116 -9.43 15.30 14.27
C THR A 116 -9.46 16.52 13.35
N ALA A 117 -9.86 16.36 12.08
CA ALA A 117 -9.91 17.47 11.13
C ALA A 117 -11.13 18.36 11.37
N ARG A 118 -11.00 19.67 11.14
CA ARG A 118 -12.11 20.62 11.25
C ARG A 118 -12.96 20.60 9.98
N VAL A 119 -14.17 21.15 10.06
CA VAL A 119 -15.07 21.27 8.91
C VAL A 119 -14.44 22.06 7.75
N ALA A 120 -13.66 23.12 8.05
CA ALA A 120 -12.92 23.85 7.02
C ALA A 120 -11.91 22.96 6.27
N ASP A 121 -11.22 22.08 6.99
CA ASP A 121 -10.25 21.14 6.43
C ASP A 121 -10.95 20.08 5.54
N LEU A 122 -12.14 19.63 5.94
CA LEU A 122 -13.00 18.75 5.14
C LEU A 122 -13.43 19.43 3.83
N ILE A 123 -13.85 20.70 3.87
CA ILE A 123 -14.23 21.44 2.66
C ILE A 123 -13.05 21.55 1.69
N GLY A 124 -11.86 21.88 2.20
CA GLY A 124 -10.65 21.93 1.37
C GLY A 124 -10.31 20.58 0.73
N LEU A 125 -10.48 19.47 1.47
CA LEU A 125 -10.28 18.12 0.93
C LEU A 125 -11.33 17.74 -0.12
N CYS A 126 -12.57 18.19 0.05
CA CYS A 126 -13.63 18.05 -0.97
C CYS A 126 -13.21 18.76 -2.27
N CYS A 127 -12.76 20.00 -2.19
CA CYS A 127 -12.26 20.76 -3.34
C CYS A 127 -11.05 20.08 -4.00
N PHE A 128 -10.11 19.57 -3.20
CA PHE A 128 -8.97 18.79 -3.68
C PHE A 128 -9.42 17.57 -4.49
N LYS A 129 -10.35 16.76 -3.95
CA LYS A 129 -10.88 15.57 -4.63
C LYS A 129 -11.67 15.91 -5.88
N TYR A 130 -12.43 17.00 -5.86
CA TYR A 130 -13.16 17.48 -7.02
C TYR A 130 -12.21 17.82 -8.18
N ALA A 131 -11.15 18.59 -7.90
CA ALA A 131 -10.15 18.96 -8.88
C ALA A 131 -9.30 17.76 -9.33
N TYR A 132 -8.98 16.83 -8.43
CA TYR A 132 -8.24 15.60 -8.76
C TYR A 132 -9.01 14.69 -9.71
N VAL A 133 -10.35 14.60 -9.56
CA VAL A 133 -11.21 13.84 -10.47
C VAL A 133 -11.44 14.58 -11.80
N GLY A 134 -11.09 15.88 -11.88
CA GLY A 134 -11.24 16.68 -13.09
C GLY A 134 -12.68 17.05 -13.42
N ARG A 135 -13.53 17.22 -12.39
CA ARG A 135 -14.93 17.58 -12.58
C ARG A 135 -15.10 19.01 -13.10
N LYS A 136 -16.21 19.25 -13.81
CA LYS A 136 -16.62 20.55 -14.35
C LYS A 136 -17.83 21.09 -13.60
N PRO A 137 -17.92 22.42 -13.39
CA PRO A 137 -16.95 23.46 -13.76
C PRO A 137 -15.70 23.49 -12.84
N PRO A 138 -14.54 23.97 -13.32
CA PRO A 138 -13.34 24.05 -12.50
C PRO A 138 -13.56 25.00 -11.31
N LEU A 139 -13.08 24.58 -10.14
CA LEU A 139 -13.05 25.44 -8.95
C LEU A 139 -11.95 26.49 -9.13
N LYS A 140 -12.27 27.74 -8.79
CA LYS A 140 -11.32 28.87 -8.82
C LYS A 140 -10.64 29.03 -7.46
#